data_AF-D3T2G1-F1
#
_entry.id   AF-D3T2G1-F1
#
_cell.length_a   1.000
_cell.length_b   1.000
_cell.length_c   1.000
_cell.angle_alpha   90.00
_cell.angle_beta   90.00
_cell.angle_gamma   90.00
#
_symmetry.space_group_name_H-M   'P 1'
#
loop_
_entity.id
_entity.type
_entity.pdbx_description
1 polymer ?
#
loop_
_entity_poly.entity_id
_entity_poly.type
_entity_poly.pdbx_seq_one_letter_code
_entity_poly.pdbx_strand_id
1 'polypeptide(L)'
;MPLEPSDVESELPFDAKAFGWSEEKFKSELETYIAAATETVEKWINTTLEPETVTRDLSRPSHVDGHDLPMPSRPVQDVVSVTIDTDRAMGRDVDEDDYWVEETHLELKPGADRKSWPTDRRSITVEWEYGYEEVPESPKKAIIRLVRARLRAINAEGISSDTIMGDSISYDPEDEVVLAARKDVAGFEAPSYYGGVE
;
A
#
# COMPACT_ATOMS: atom_id res chain seq x y z
N MET A 1 -9.75 -1.27 -5.84
CA MET A 1 -10.94 -1.53 -4.98
C MET A 1 -10.51 -2.30 -3.74
N PRO A 2 -11.11 -2.02 -2.56
CA PRO A 2 -10.82 -2.74 -1.32
C PRO A 2 -11.03 -4.23 -1.45
N LEU A 3 -10.26 -5.03 -0.70
CA LEU A 3 -10.53 -6.45 -0.55
C LEU A 3 -11.78 -6.64 0.33
N GLU A 4 -12.83 -7.26 -0.20
CA GLU A 4 -14.08 -7.46 0.55
C GLU A 4 -14.07 -8.78 1.33
N PRO A 5 -14.89 -8.92 2.39
CA PRO A 5 -15.06 -10.19 3.10
C PRO A 5 -15.44 -11.35 2.17
N SER A 6 -16.25 -11.08 1.14
CA SER A 6 -16.68 -12.05 0.12
C SER A 6 -15.51 -12.63 -0.68
N ASP A 7 -14.48 -11.82 -0.98
CA ASP A 7 -13.26 -12.27 -1.65
C ASP A 7 -12.52 -13.31 -0.80
N VAL A 8 -12.45 -13.07 0.50
CA VAL A 8 -11.71 -13.92 1.43
C VAL A 8 -12.51 -15.15 1.81
N GLU A 9 -13.82 -15.02 2.03
CA GLU A 9 -14.72 -16.13 2.40
C GLU A 9 -14.62 -17.32 1.45
N SER A 10 -14.54 -17.06 0.14
CA SER A 10 -14.41 -18.10 -0.88
C SER A 10 -13.12 -18.95 -0.74
N GLU A 11 -12.11 -18.41 -0.08
CA GLU A 11 -10.80 -18.99 0.14
C GLU A 11 -10.64 -19.57 1.55
N LEU A 12 -11.62 -19.42 2.43
CA LEU A 12 -11.56 -19.92 3.81
C LEU A 12 -12.11 -21.34 3.92
N PRO A 13 -11.43 -22.25 4.65
CA PRO A 13 -11.95 -23.58 4.91
C PRO A 13 -12.94 -23.62 6.10
N PHE A 14 -13.33 -22.46 6.64
CA PHE A 14 -14.19 -22.33 7.81
C PHE A 14 -15.26 -21.27 7.56
N ASP A 15 -16.42 -21.45 8.17
CA ASP A 15 -17.54 -20.50 8.16
C ASP A 15 -17.87 -20.03 9.59
N ALA A 16 -18.90 -19.19 9.73
CA ALA A 16 -19.37 -18.69 11.03
C ALA A 16 -19.69 -19.81 12.04
N LYS A 17 -20.15 -20.99 11.57
CA LYS A 17 -20.53 -22.11 12.43
C LYS A 17 -19.31 -22.73 13.11
N ALA A 18 -18.16 -22.76 12.44
CA ALA A 18 -16.91 -23.26 13.01
C ALA A 18 -16.51 -22.52 14.30
N PHE A 19 -16.94 -21.26 14.46
CA PHE A 19 -16.64 -20.42 15.61
C PHE A 19 -17.83 -20.23 16.57
N GLY A 20 -18.99 -20.83 16.27
CA GLY A 20 -20.23 -20.58 17.01
C GLY A 20 -20.70 -19.12 16.93
N TRP A 21 -20.36 -18.42 15.84
CA TRP A 21 -20.73 -17.02 15.63
C TRP A 21 -21.96 -16.90 14.73
N SER A 22 -22.66 -15.75 14.81
CA SER A 22 -23.60 -15.36 13.77
C SER A 22 -22.86 -14.97 12.49
N GLU A 23 -23.53 -15.06 11.34
CA GLU A 23 -22.96 -14.63 10.05
C GLU A 23 -22.54 -13.15 10.10
N GLU A 24 -23.37 -12.29 10.69
CA GLU A 24 -23.06 -10.86 10.89
C GLU A 24 -21.79 -10.65 11.72
N LYS A 25 -21.63 -11.40 12.81
CA LYS A 25 -20.43 -11.32 13.66
C LYS A 25 -19.20 -11.81 12.90
N PHE A 26 -19.33 -12.95 12.20
CA PHE A 26 -18.21 -13.49 11.41
C PHE A 26 -17.74 -12.52 10.34
N LYS A 27 -18.67 -11.90 9.61
CA LYS A 27 -18.34 -10.87 8.62
C LYS A 27 -17.64 -9.67 9.23
N SER A 28 -18.14 -9.15 10.36
CA SER A 28 -17.53 -8.00 11.05
C SER A 28 -16.13 -8.29 11.59
N GLU A 29 -15.91 -9.50 12.13
CA GLU A 29 -14.58 -9.94 12.55
C GLU A 29 -13.65 -10.12 11.34
N LEU A 30 -14.17 -10.67 10.24
CA LEU A 30 -13.42 -10.85 9.01
C LEU A 30 -12.97 -9.51 8.41
N GLU A 31 -13.84 -8.49 8.38
CA GLU A 31 -13.48 -7.12 8.00
C GLU A 31 -12.32 -6.58 8.85
N THR A 32 -12.37 -6.82 10.16
CA THR A 32 -11.32 -6.39 11.10
C THR A 32 -9.99 -7.11 10.82
N TYR A 33 -10.02 -8.41 10.55
CA TYR A 33 -8.81 -9.18 10.23
C TYR A 33 -8.23 -8.84 8.86
N ILE A 34 -9.09 -8.57 7.87
CA ILE A 34 -8.67 -8.07 6.55
C ILE A 34 -7.95 -6.75 6.73
N ALA A 35 -8.54 -5.78 7.43
CA ALA A 35 -7.92 -4.46 7.65
C ALA A 35 -6.55 -4.56 8.32
N ALA A 36 -6.41 -5.38 9.38
CA ALA A 36 -5.13 -5.59 10.06
C ALA A 36 -4.07 -6.27 9.18
N ALA A 37 -4.50 -7.24 8.36
CA ALA A 37 -3.61 -7.92 7.42
C ALA A 37 -3.19 -7.00 6.26
N THR A 38 -4.10 -6.17 5.74
CA THR A 38 -3.81 -5.13 4.75
C THR A 38 -2.77 -4.16 5.28
N GLU A 39 -2.96 -3.58 6.47
CA GLU A 39 -1.99 -2.67 7.10
C GLU A 39 -0.61 -3.32 7.27
N THR A 40 -0.58 -4.61 7.60
CA THR A 40 0.66 -5.37 7.73
C THR A 40 1.37 -5.53 6.38
N VAL A 41 0.62 -5.85 5.32
CA VAL A 41 1.18 -6.00 3.97
C VAL A 41 1.64 -4.66 3.41
N GLU A 42 0.87 -3.59 3.57
CA GLU A 42 1.23 -2.22 3.16
C GLU A 42 2.55 -1.77 3.81
N LYS A 43 2.77 -2.09 5.09
CA LYS A 43 4.04 -1.84 5.76
C LYS A 43 5.21 -2.62 5.15
N TRP A 44 4.99 -3.82 4.63
CA TRP A 44 6.04 -4.61 3.98
C TRP A 44 6.40 -4.06 2.60
N ILE A 45 5.41 -3.55 1.86
CA ILE A 45 5.61 -3.02 0.51
C ILE A 45 5.88 -1.51 0.49
N ASN A 46 5.77 -0.83 1.63
CA ASN A 46 5.98 0.62 1.78
C ASN A 46 5.09 1.48 0.86
N THR A 47 3.87 1.02 0.60
CA THR A 47 2.85 1.72 -0.19
C THR A 47 1.45 1.24 0.19
N THR A 48 0.43 1.96 -0.25
CA THR A 48 -0.98 1.65 -0.01
C THR A 48 -1.52 0.75 -1.11
N LEU A 49 -2.34 -0.23 -0.71
CA LEU A 49 -3.03 -1.14 -1.63
C LEU A 49 -4.33 -0.55 -2.18
N GLU A 50 -4.75 0.58 -1.62
CA GLU A 50 -5.81 1.43 -2.13
C GLU A 50 -5.24 2.82 -2.46
N PRO A 51 -5.79 3.50 -3.48
CA PRO A 51 -5.31 4.83 -3.80
C PRO A 51 -5.64 5.83 -2.71
N GLU A 52 -4.64 6.62 -2.33
CA GLU A 52 -4.80 7.72 -1.38
C GLU A 52 -4.37 9.04 -2.00
N THR A 53 -5.18 10.07 -1.81
CA THR A 53 -4.81 11.45 -2.16
C THR A 53 -4.00 12.07 -1.02
N VAL A 54 -2.86 12.67 -1.35
CA VAL A 54 -2.01 13.39 -0.40
C VAL A 54 -1.59 14.74 -0.96
N THR A 55 -1.59 15.76 -0.10
CA THR A 55 -0.99 17.05 -0.40
C THR A 55 0.31 17.22 0.38
N ARG A 56 1.42 17.57 -0.29
CA ARG A 56 2.70 17.87 0.38
C ARG A 56 3.42 19.05 -0.23
N ASP A 57 4.14 19.75 0.67
CA ASP A 57 5.14 20.73 0.27
C ASP A 57 6.48 20.02 0.00
N LEU A 58 6.93 20.13 -1.23
CA LEU A 58 8.14 19.53 -1.78
C LEU A 58 9.15 20.60 -2.20
N SER A 59 10.35 20.10 -2.51
CA SER A 59 11.41 20.83 -3.16
C SER A 59 12.27 19.82 -3.88
N ARG A 60 12.72 20.11 -5.09
CA ARG A 60 13.64 19.24 -5.80
C ARG A 60 14.96 19.13 -5.05
N PRO A 61 15.47 17.92 -4.76
CA PRO A 61 16.81 17.75 -4.23
C PRO A 61 17.87 18.26 -5.22
N SER A 62 18.89 18.96 -4.75
CA SER A 62 19.87 19.63 -5.63
C SER A 62 20.73 18.69 -6.48
N HIS A 63 20.80 17.41 -6.13
CA HIS A 63 21.59 16.38 -6.81
C HIS A 63 20.79 15.58 -7.85
N VAL A 64 19.47 15.78 -7.91
CA VAL A 64 18.57 15.17 -8.88
C VAL A 64 18.67 15.93 -10.21
N ASP A 65 18.22 15.34 -11.33
CA ASP A 65 18.13 16.09 -12.60
C ASP A 65 17.24 17.33 -12.45
N GLY A 66 17.50 18.40 -13.21
CA GLY A 66 16.72 19.64 -13.13
C GLY A 66 15.24 19.46 -13.49
N HIS A 67 14.94 18.51 -14.36
CA HIS A 67 13.61 18.25 -14.89
C HIS A 67 12.77 17.33 -14.01
N ASP A 68 13.38 16.62 -13.07
CA ASP A 68 12.68 15.63 -12.25
C ASP A 68 12.33 16.18 -10.87
N LEU A 69 11.10 15.92 -10.43
CA LEU A 69 10.65 16.13 -9.06
C LEU A 69 10.30 14.77 -8.43
N PRO A 70 11.21 14.17 -7.64
CA PRO A 70 10.95 12.88 -7.01
C PRO A 70 9.79 12.97 -6.01
N MET A 71 8.88 12.00 -6.09
CA MET A 71 7.69 11.93 -5.25
C MET A 71 7.93 10.99 -4.05
N PRO A 72 7.60 11.41 -2.83
CA PRO A 72 7.87 10.61 -1.63
C PRO A 72 6.88 9.47 -1.42
N SER A 73 5.63 9.63 -1.86
CA SER A 73 4.58 8.60 -1.79
C SER A 73 4.31 8.10 -3.20
N ARG A 74 4.41 6.78 -3.40
CA ARG A 74 4.56 6.13 -4.71
C ARG A 74 3.92 4.73 -4.65
N PRO A 75 3.52 4.12 -5.77
CA PRO A 75 3.56 4.66 -7.13
C PRO A 75 2.58 5.83 -7.30
N VAL A 76 2.95 6.85 -8.08
CA VAL A 76 2.08 7.98 -8.42
C VAL A 76 1.09 7.52 -9.49
N GLN A 77 -0.19 7.75 -9.27
CA GLN A 77 -1.27 7.42 -10.21
C GLN A 77 -1.71 8.64 -11.00
N ASP A 78 -2.05 9.71 -10.27
CA ASP A 78 -2.59 10.93 -10.86
C ASP A 78 -2.16 12.15 -10.05
N VAL A 79 -2.04 13.30 -10.72
CA VAL A 79 -1.67 14.57 -10.09
C VAL A 79 -2.85 15.52 -10.19
N VAL A 80 -3.42 15.87 -9.04
CA VAL A 80 -4.57 16.77 -8.93
C VAL A 80 -4.15 18.22 -9.14
N SER A 81 -3.04 18.62 -8.52
CA SER A 81 -2.53 19.98 -8.67
C SER A 81 -1.04 20.08 -8.34
N VAL A 82 -0.39 21.01 -9.04
CA VAL A 82 0.97 21.47 -8.74
C VAL A 82 0.91 22.99 -8.62
N THR A 83 1.52 23.55 -7.59
CA THR A 83 1.63 25.00 -7.41
C THR A 83 3.03 25.34 -6.94
N ILE A 84 3.64 26.37 -7.53
CA ILE A 84 4.95 26.86 -7.12
C ILE A 84 4.81 28.19 -6.38
N ASP A 85 5.44 28.29 -5.21
CA ASP A 85 5.64 29.57 -4.52
C ASP A 85 6.63 30.42 -5.32
N THR A 86 6.10 31.23 -6.25
CA THR A 86 6.90 32.07 -7.16
C THR A 86 7.60 33.22 -6.45
N ASP A 87 7.13 33.61 -5.26
CA ASP A 87 7.79 34.63 -4.43
C ASP A 87 9.11 34.09 -3.87
N ARG A 88 9.20 32.78 -3.62
CA ARG A 88 10.43 32.10 -3.18
C ARG A 88 11.29 31.60 -4.32
N ALA A 89 10.72 30.84 -5.23
CA ALA A 89 11.47 30.03 -6.21
C ALA A 89 11.48 30.63 -7.62
N MET A 90 11.68 31.96 -7.69
CA MET A 90 11.75 32.82 -8.89
C MET A 90 11.49 32.09 -10.22
N GLY A 91 10.37 32.39 -10.88
CA GLY A 91 10.05 31.80 -12.18
C GLY A 91 8.55 31.81 -12.43
N ARG A 92 8.15 31.26 -13.57
CA ARG A 92 6.73 31.02 -13.87
C ARG A 92 6.22 29.80 -13.09
N ASP A 93 4.91 29.74 -12.91
CA ASP A 93 4.27 28.53 -12.42
C ASP A 93 4.38 27.39 -13.45
N VAL A 94 3.83 26.23 -13.12
CA VAL A 94 3.81 25.06 -14.00
C VAL A 94 2.35 24.60 -14.13
N ASP A 95 1.88 24.48 -15.36
CA ASP A 95 0.55 23.94 -15.65
C ASP A 95 0.60 22.41 -15.81
N GLU A 96 -0.55 21.72 -15.78
CA GLU A 96 -0.63 20.26 -15.99
C GLU A 96 -0.01 19.82 -17.33
N ASP A 97 -0.12 20.67 -18.36
CA ASP A 97 0.47 20.43 -19.68
C ASP A 97 2.00 20.53 -19.71
N ASP A 98 2.66 21.02 -18.65
CA ASP A 98 4.10 21.25 -18.62
C ASP A 98 4.91 20.06 -18.07
N TYR A 99 4.27 19.01 -17.54
CA TYR A 99 4.97 17.84 -17.00
C TYR A 99 4.35 16.50 -17.43
N TRP A 100 5.16 15.45 -17.37
CA TRP A 100 4.72 14.07 -17.42
C TRP A 100 4.63 13.52 -16.00
N VAL A 101 3.60 12.70 -15.75
CA VAL A 101 3.44 11.97 -14.51
C VAL A 101 4.10 10.62 -14.69
N GLU A 102 5.20 10.41 -13.99
CA GLU A 102 5.90 9.13 -13.93
C GLU A 102 5.62 8.46 -12.58
N GLU A 103 5.78 7.14 -12.52
CA GLU A 103 5.45 6.34 -11.33
C GLU A 103 6.17 6.79 -10.05
N THR A 104 7.34 7.42 -10.19
CA THR A 104 8.21 7.81 -9.07
C THR A 104 8.47 9.32 -8.96
N HIS A 105 8.12 10.10 -9.99
CA HIS A 105 8.48 11.51 -10.10
C HIS A 105 7.59 12.25 -11.10
N LEU A 106 7.68 13.59 -11.10
CA LEU A 106 7.15 14.42 -12.18
C LEU A 106 8.31 14.91 -13.05
N GLU A 107 8.24 14.70 -14.36
CA GLU A 107 9.26 15.15 -15.32
C GLU A 107 8.76 16.38 -16.08
N LEU A 108 9.51 17.49 -16.04
CA LEU A 108 9.20 18.69 -16.83
C LEU A 108 9.43 18.43 -18.31
N LYS A 109 8.41 18.73 -19.13
CA LYS A 109 8.51 18.63 -20.58
C LYS A 109 9.55 19.61 -21.12
N PRO A 110 10.27 19.28 -22.21
CA PRO A 110 11.24 20.18 -22.82
C PRO A 110 10.69 21.54 -23.28
N GLY A 111 9.37 21.63 -23.51
CA GLY A 111 8.67 22.84 -23.94
C GLY A 111 8.06 23.67 -22.80
N ALA A 112 8.17 23.21 -21.55
CA ALA A 112 7.63 23.91 -20.40
C ALA A 112 8.24 25.30 -20.26
N ASP A 113 7.44 26.26 -19.79
CA ASP A 113 7.87 27.64 -19.57
C ASP A 113 9.01 27.74 -18.53
N ARG A 114 9.05 26.78 -17.60
CA ARG A 114 10.09 26.64 -16.57
C ARG A 114 11.14 25.61 -16.99
N LYS A 115 12.41 25.95 -16.79
CA LYS A 115 13.56 25.11 -17.19
C LYS A 115 13.95 24.01 -16.18
N SER A 116 13.50 24.12 -14.93
CA SER A 116 13.83 23.17 -13.86
C SER A 116 12.91 23.35 -12.67
N TRP A 117 12.61 22.27 -11.94
CA TRP A 117 11.89 22.37 -10.68
C TRP A 117 12.71 23.13 -9.61
N PRO A 118 12.05 23.97 -8.79
CA PRO A 118 12.65 24.63 -7.65
C PRO A 118 13.44 23.71 -6.71
N THR A 119 14.61 24.16 -6.27
CA THR A 119 15.34 23.54 -5.15
C THR A 119 15.07 24.21 -3.81
N ASP A 120 14.41 25.37 -3.83
CA ASP A 120 14.09 26.13 -2.63
C ASP A 120 13.18 25.32 -1.71
N ARG A 121 13.45 25.38 -0.41
CA ARG A 121 12.76 24.55 0.58
C ARG A 121 11.24 24.83 0.57
N ARG A 122 10.44 23.76 0.38
CA ARG A 122 8.97 23.80 0.42
C ARG A 122 8.40 24.87 -0.52
N SER A 123 8.91 24.90 -1.75
CA SER A 123 8.52 25.87 -2.76
C SER A 123 7.55 25.30 -3.79
N ILE A 124 7.24 24.02 -3.70
CA ILE A 124 6.33 23.32 -4.59
C ILE A 124 5.28 22.66 -3.69
N THR A 125 4.00 22.93 -3.90
CA THR A 125 2.93 22.17 -3.26
C THR A 125 2.32 21.27 -4.32
N VAL A 126 2.28 19.97 -4.05
CA VAL A 126 1.70 18.98 -4.96
C VAL A 126 0.59 18.24 -4.23
N GLU A 127 -0.54 18.07 -4.89
CA GLU A 127 -1.62 17.17 -4.50
C GLU A 127 -1.71 16.05 -5.53
N TRP A 128 -1.60 14.80 -5.09
CA TRP A 128 -1.57 13.65 -5.98
C TRP A 128 -2.15 12.40 -5.33
N GLU A 129 -2.57 11.47 -6.16
CA GLU A 129 -3.02 10.14 -5.79
C GLU A 129 -1.86 9.14 -5.92
N TYR A 130 -1.65 8.31 -4.89
CA TYR A 130 -0.63 7.26 -4.89
C TYR A 130 -1.18 5.93 -4.37
N GLY A 131 -0.51 4.84 -4.70
CA GLY A 131 -0.94 3.48 -4.35
C GLY A 131 -1.39 2.70 -5.57
N TYR A 132 -2.02 1.54 -5.36
CA TYR A 132 -2.51 0.69 -6.46
C TYR A 132 -4.00 0.93 -6.74
N GLU A 133 -4.38 1.14 -8.01
CA GLU A 133 -5.80 1.22 -8.42
C GLU A 133 -6.56 -0.07 -8.07
N GLU A 134 -5.90 -1.21 -8.28
CA GLU A 134 -6.40 -2.55 -7.96
C GLU A 134 -5.35 -3.33 -7.17
N VAL A 135 -5.79 -3.97 -6.09
CA VAL A 135 -4.93 -4.80 -5.24
C VAL A 135 -4.35 -5.95 -6.08
N PRO A 136 -3.02 -6.02 -6.26
CA PRO A 136 -2.45 -7.09 -7.07
C PRO A 136 -2.66 -8.47 -6.42
N GLU A 137 -2.71 -9.51 -7.25
CA GLU A 137 -2.97 -10.89 -6.83
C GLU A 137 -2.03 -11.39 -5.71
N SER A 138 -0.76 -10.97 -5.73
CA SER A 138 0.21 -11.43 -4.74
C SER A 138 0.00 -10.81 -3.35
N PRO A 139 -0.16 -9.47 -3.20
CA PRO A 139 -0.70 -8.86 -1.98
C PRO A 139 -2.03 -9.47 -1.51
N LYS A 140 -2.99 -9.71 -2.40
CA LYS A 140 -4.26 -10.37 -2.06
C LYS A 140 -4.04 -11.74 -1.42
N LYS A 141 -3.16 -12.58 -1.99
CA LYS A 141 -2.79 -13.89 -1.42
C LYS A 141 -2.13 -13.78 -0.04
N ALA A 142 -1.25 -12.79 0.16
CA ALA A 142 -0.62 -12.55 1.45
C ALA A 142 -1.65 -12.18 2.53
N ILE A 143 -2.59 -11.28 2.21
CA ILE A 143 -3.68 -10.89 3.11
C ILE A 143 -4.53 -12.12 3.48
N ILE A 144 -4.99 -12.89 2.50
CA ILE A 144 -5.79 -14.12 2.72
C ILE A 144 -5.02 -15.12 3.59
N ARG A 145 -3.71 -15.28 3.38
CA ARG A 145 -2.87 -16.18 4.18
C ARG A 145 -2.82 -15.74 5.65
N LEU A 146 -2.62 -14.45 5.92
CA LEU A 146 -2.59 -13.90 7.27
C LEU A 146 -3.96 -14.04 7.97
N VAL A 147 -5.04 -13.73 7.27
CA VAL A 147 -6.41 -13.90 7.79
C VAL A 147 -6.70 -15.37 8.11
N ARG A 148 -6.34 -16.29 7.21
CA ARG A 148 -6.51 -17.74 7.42
C ARG A 148 -5.74 -18.22 8.64
N ALA A 149 -4.51 -17.76 8.84
CA ALA A 149 -3.73 -18.12 10.01
C ALA A 149 -4.34 -17.57 11.31
N ARG A 150 -4.83 -16.33 11.30
CA ARG A 150 -5.53 -15.73 12.44
C ARG A 150 -6.75 -16.53 12.85
N LEU A 151 -7.60 -16.89 11.89
CA LEU A 151 -8.80 -17.70 12.13
C LEU A 151 -8.46 -19.10 12.65
N ARG A 152 -7.40 -19.73 12.13
CA ARG A 152 -6.92 -21.03 12.65
C ARG A 152 -6.45 -20.92 14.10
N ALA A 153 -5.73 -19.86 14.46
CA ALA A 153 -5.28 -19.64 15.84
C ALA A 153 -6.46 -19.50 16.80
N ILE A 154 -7.49 -18.74 16.44
CA ILE A 154 -8.71 -18.58 17.25
C ILE A 154 -9.43 -19.93 17.42
N ASN A 155 -9.57 -20.72 16.34
CA ASN A 155 -10.20 -22.04 16.43
C ASN A 155 -9.39 -23.00 17.32
N ALA A 156 -8.06 -22.96 17.21
CA ALA A 156 -7.15 -23.78 18.01
C ALA A 156 -7.22 -23.43 19.51
N GLU A 157 -7.28 -22.15 19.86
CA GLU A 157 -7.47 -21.70 21.24
C GLU A 157 -8.80 -22.20 21.82
N GLY A 158 -9.88 -22.15 21.02
CA GLY A 158 -11.18 -22.70 21.40
C GLY A 158 -11.14 -24.21 21.66
N ILE A 159 -10.43 -24.97 20.82
CA ILE A 159 -10.27 -26.43 20.95
C ILE A 159 -9.33 -26.79 22.11
N SER A 160 -8.33 -25.98 22.44
CA SER A 160 -7.42 -26.25 23.56
C SER A 160 -8.11 -26.24 24.93
N SER A 161 -9.29 -25.61 25.03
CA SER A 161 -10.14 -25.63 26.24
C SER A 161 -11.01 -26.88 26.35
N ASP A 162 -11.26 -27.60 25.25
CA ASP A 162 -11.99 -28.86 25.19
C ASP A 162 -11.06 -29.97 24.69
N THR A 163 -10.41 -30.68 25.62
CA THR A 163 -9.52 -31.79 25.30
C THR A 163 -10.24 -32.87 24.49
N ILE A 164 -10.02 -32.89 23.17
CA ILE A 164 -10.50 -33.94 22.27
C ILE A 164 -9.30 -34.75 21.73
N MET A 165 -9.53 -36.06 21.76
CA MET A 165 -8.61 -37.18 21.51
C MET A 165 -7.74 -37.05 20.25
N GLY A 166 -6.41 -37.06 20.46
CA GLY A 166 -5.50 -37.91 19.69
C GLY A 166 -4.98 -37.43 18.33
N ASP A 167 -5.64 -36.50 17.65
CA ASP A 167 -5.16 -36.02 16.35
C ASP A 167 -4.33 -34.74 16.50
N SER A 168 -3.02 -34.85 16.25
CA SER A 168 -2.10 -33.72 16.24
C SER A 168 -2.26 -32.95 14.93
N ILE A 169 -3.06 -31.88 14.95
CA ILE A 169 -3.05 -30.90 13.87
C ILE A 169 -1.70 -30.18 13.94
N SER A 170 -0.85 -30.37 12.93
CA SER A 170 0.39 -29.59 12.80
C SER A 170 0.00 -28.17 12.42
N TYR A 171 0.07 -27.25 13.37
CA TYR A 171 -0.07 -25.82 13.11
C TYR A 171 1.26 -25.30 12.59
N ASP A 172 1.25 -24.61 11.45
CA ASP A 172 2.41 -23.83 11.02
C ASP A 172 2.65 -22.74 12.09
N PRO A 173 3.89 -22.59 12.60
CA PRO A 173 4.23 -21.49 13.49
C PRO A 173 3.87 -20.14 12.86
N GLU A 174 3.41 -19.19 13.68
CA GLU A 174 3.02 -17.84 13.23
C GLU A 174 4.14 -17.18 12.39
N ASP A 175 5.39 -17.32 12.83
CA ASP A 175 6.56 -16.81 12.13
C ASP A 175 6.74 -17.39 10.72
N GLU A 176 6.40 -18.66 10.50
CA GLU A 176 6.49 -19.30 9.18
C GLU A 176 5.41 -18.78 8.24
N VAL A 177 4.19 -18.56 8.74
CA VAL A 177 3.09 -17.96 7.97
C VAL A 177 3.45 -16.54 7.56
N VAL A 178 3.93 -15.72 8.51
CA VAL A 178 4.32 -14.33 8.28
C VAL A 178 5.45 -14.27 7.25
N LEU A 179 6.47 -15.11 7.39
CA LEU A 179 7.58 -15.17 6.44
C LEU A 179 7.13 -15.60 5.05
N ALA A 180 6.20 -16.55 4.96
CA ALA A 180 5.63 -16.98 3.69
C ALA A 180 4.77 -15.88 3.06
N ALA A 181 3.93 -15.18 3.82
CA ALA A 181 3.13 -14.06 3.34
C ALA A 181 4.02 -12.90 2.86
N ARG A 182 5.11 -12.61 3.58
CA ARG A 182 6.10 -11.63 3.16
C ARG A 182 6.80 -12.02 1.85
N LYS A 183 7.08 -13.31 1.65
CA LYS A 183 7.62 -13.82 0.37
C LYS A 183 6.64 -13.66 -0.78
N ASP A 184 5.33 -13.79 -0.54
CA ASP A 184 4.32 -13.60 -1.59
C ASP A 184 4.37 -12.17 -2.14
N VAL A 185 4.70 -11.17 -1.31
CA VAL A 185 4.81 -9.75 -1.73
C VAL A 185 6.22 -9.29 -2.05
N ALA A 186 7.21 -10.20 -2.05
CA ALA A 186 8.58 -9.86 -2.40
C ALA A 186 8.64 -9.44 -3.88
N GLY A 187 8.86 -8.13 -4.11
CA GLY A 187 8.86 -7.52 -5.45
C GLY A 187 7.71 -6.54 -5.72
N PHE A 188 6.81 -6.33 -4.75
CA PHE A 188 5.76 -5.29 -4.81
C PHE A 188 6.10 -4.04 -4.00
N GLU A 189 7.36 -3.93 -3.55
CA GLU A 189 7.85 -2.75 -2.84
C GLU A 189 7.69 -1.49 -3.69
N ALA A 190 7.37 -0.37 -3.04
CA ALA A 190 7.17 0.91 -3.70
C ALA A 190 8.37 1.24 -4.61
N PRO A 191 8.12 1.63 -5.87
CA PRO A 191 9.18 1.86 -6.84
C PRO A 191 10.10 2.98 -6.36
N SER A 192 11.41 2.86 -6.59
CA SER A 192 12.39 3.83 -6.08
C SER A 192 12.96 4.71 -7.19
N TYR A 193 12.77 6.03 -7.06
CA TYR A 193 13.38 7.00 -7.96
C TYR A 193 14.91 6.83 -8.01
N TYR A 194 15.54 6.56 -6.85
CA TYR A 194 17.00 6.43 -6.75
C TYR A 194 17.54 5.04 -7.11
N GLY A 195 16.68 4.11 -7.55
CA GLY A 195 17.08 2.75 -7.95
C GLY A 195 17.59 1.88 -6.80
N GLY A 196 17.29 2.24 -5.55
CA GLY A 196 17.66 1.49 -4.36
C GLY A 196 16.46 0.83 -3.69
N VAL A 197 16.65 -0.41 -3.22
CA VAL A 197 15.77 -1.04 -2.21
C VAL A 197 15.95 -0.22 -0.93
N GLU A 198 14.88 0.43 -0.44
CA GLU A 198 14.91 1.19 0.83
C GLU A 198 14.91 0.26 2.05
#